data_AF-A0A6B3CPJ8-F1
#
_entry.id   AF-A0A6B3CPJ8-F1
#
_cell.length_a   1.000
_cell.length_b   1.000
_cell.length_c   1.000
_cell.angle_alpha   90.00
_cell.angle_beta   90.00
_cell.angle_gamma   90.00
#
_symmetry.space_group_name_H-M   'P 1'
#
loop_
_entity.id
_entity.type
_entity.pdbx_description
1 polymer ?
#
loop_
_entity_poly.entity_id
_entity_poly.type
_entity_poly.pdbx_seq_one_letter_code
_entity_poly.pdbx_strand_id
1 'polypeptide(L)'
;YVAGRSPTYASLADPLMRRAVELFAKDEEHQRSYALNLIGMATVHLLRREPEESAVLAKEAMGIAKKVRSERVNTRIRKTVDTAVRDFGDLGEVVDLTERLAVELPETAEA
;
A
#
# COMPACT_ATOMS: atom_id res chain seq x y z
N TYR A 1 9.81 19.71 -4.45
CA TYR A 1 9.12 18.79 -3.53
C TYR A 1 8.90 19.53 -2.22
N VAL A 2 7.67 19.77 -1.77
CA VAL A 2 7.38 20.62 -0.59
C VAL A 2 7.27 19.74 0.65
N ALA A 3 8.35 19.67 1.43
CA ALA A 3 8.49 18.87 2.65
C ALA A 3 7.55 19.27 3.81
N GLY A 4 6.77 20.35 3.68
CA GLY A 4 5.90 20.86 4.73
C GLY A 4 4.42 20.43 4.68
N ARG A 5 3.96 19.79 3.58
CA ARG A 5 2.53 19.43 3.42
C ARG A 5 2.19 17.99 3.83
N SER A 6 3.20 17.12 3.92
CA SER A 6 3.02 15.68 4.18
C SER A 6 2.29 15.36 5.50
N PRO A 7 2.64 15.97 6.65
CA PRO A 7 2.03 15.59 7.92
C PRO A 7 0.58 16.04 8.05
N THR A 8 0.26 17.27 7.64
CA THR A 8 -1.10 17.81 7.72
C THR A 8 -2.08 16.98 6.89
N TYR A 9 -1.71 16.60 5.67
CA TYR A 9 -2.58 15.78 4.84
C TYR A 9 -2.71 14.36 5.38
N ALA A 10 -1.65 13.79 5.96
CA ALA A 10 -1.73 12.49 6.59
C ALA A 10 -2.71 12.48 7.78
N SER A 11 -2.65 13.50 8.64
CA SER A 11 -3.59 13.65 9.78
C SER A 11 -5.04 13.81 9.33
N LEU A 12 -5.29 14.52 8.23
CA LEU A 12 -6.64 14.67 7.68
C LEU A 12 -7.14 13.39 7.00
N ALA A 13 -6.25 12.64 6.36
CA ALA A 13 -6.59 11.43 5.62
C ALA A 13 -6.79 10.19 6.51
N ASP A 14 -6.00 10.05 7.60
CA ASP A 14 -6.01 8.87 8.48
C ASP A 14 -7.41 8.41 8.91
N PRO A 15 -8.27 9.27 9.51
CA PRO A 15 -9.57 8.80 10.01
C PRO A 15 -10.48 8.33 8.87
N LEU A 16 -10.45 9.00 7.72
CA LEU A 16 -11.27 8.64 6.57
C LEU A 16 -10.78 7.36 5.90
N MET A 17 -9.46 7.19 5.77
CA MET A 17 -8.87 5.99 5.17
C MET A 17 -9.03 4.77 6.07
N ARG A 18 -8.80 4.92 7.37
CA ARG A 18 -9.08 3.86 8.35
C ARG A 18 -10.54 3.41 8.29
N ARG A 19 -11.47 4.38 8.25
CA ARG A 19 -12.90 4.05 8.15
C ARG A 19 -13.23 3.33 6.84
N ALA A 20 -12.65 3.74 5.73
CA ALA A 20 -12.85 3.07 4.45
C ALA A 20 -12.35 1.62 4.51
N VAL A 21 -11.15 1.39 5.04
CA VAL A 21 -10.60 0.02 5.25
C VAL A 21 -11.54 -0.81 6.11
N GLU A 22 -11.99 -0.31 7.26
CA GLU A 22 -12.91 -1.03 8.17
C GLU A 22 -14.24 -1.42 7.51
N LEU A 23 -14.80 -0.54 6.67
CA LEU A 23 -16.05 -0.80 5.98
C LEU A 23 -15.86 -1.86 4.89
N PHE A 24 -14.82 -1.74 4.08
CA PHE A 24 -14.55 -2.67 2.98
C PHE A 24 -13.99 -4.02 3.45
N ALA A 25 -13.39 -4.10 4.64
CA ALA A 25 -12.94 -5.37 5.21
C ALA A 25 -14.08 -6.38 5.44
N LYS A 26 -15.33 -5.88 5.58
CA LYS A 26 -16.54 -6.69 5.74
C LYS A 26 -17.27 -6.96 4.42
N ASP A 27 -16.71 -6.48 3.33
CA ASP A 27 -17.34 -6.49 2.00
C ASP A 27 -16.57 -7.44 1.07
N GLU A 28 -17.12 -8.65 0.91
CA GLU A 28 -16.54 -9.67 0.03
C GLU A 28 -16.78 -9.40 -1.45
N GLU A 29 -17.68 -8.48 -1.81
CA GLU A 29 -18.01 -8.13 -3.19
C GLU A 29 -17.01 -7.11 -3.76
N HIS A 30 -16.66 -6.10 -2.96
CA HIS A 30 -15.86 -4.96 -3.42
C HIS A 30 -14.36 -5.08 -3.12
N GLN A 31 -13.79 -6.25 -3.35
CA GLN A 31 -12.39 -6.57 -3.04
C GLN A 31 -11.36 -5.66 -3.76
N ARG A 32 -11.67 -5.16 -4.97
CA ARG A 32 -10.81 -4.17 -5.65
C ARG A 32 -10.74 -2.86 -4.88
N SER A 33 -11.88 -2.37 -4.41
CA SER A 33 -11.96 -1.16 -3.59
C SER A 33 -11.26 -1.38 -2.26
N TYR A 34 -11.42 -2.56 -1.65
CA TYR A 34 -10.72 -2.91 -0.42
C TYR A 34 -9.20 -2.81 -0.58
N ALA A 35 -8.63 -3.46 -1.59
CA ALA A 35 -7.19 -3.39 -1.88
C ALA A 35 -6.69 -1.95 -2.13
N LEU A 36 -7.49 -1.12 -2.82
CA LEU A 36 -7.16 0.29 -3.04
C LEU A 36 -7.21 1.13 -1.76
N ASN A 37 -8.11 0.82 -0.83
CA ASN A 37 -8.17 1.49 0.46
C ASN A 37 -7.01 1.08 1.37
N LEU A 38 -6.65 -0.22 1.40
CA LEU A 38 -5.48 -0.71 2.12
C LEU A 38 -4.20 -0.02 1.67
N ILE A 39 -3.94 0.06 0.36
CA ILE A 39 -2.73 0.71 -0.15
C ILE A 39 -2.78 2.25 0.00
N GLY A 40 -3.98 2.84 0.01
CA GLY A 40 -4.20 4.24 0.38
C GLY A 40 -3.78 4.51 1.83
N MET A 41 -4.20 3.65 2.75
CA MET A 41 -3.83 3.72 4.17
C MET A 41 -2.32 3.45 4.37
N ALA A 42 -1.74 2.49 3.64
CA ALA A 42 -0.29 2.27 3.64
C ALA A 42 0.49 3.53 3.25
N THR A 43 -0.04 4.31 2.30
CA THR A 43 0.57 5.60 1.92
C THR A 43 0.46 6.64 3.03
N VAL A 44 -0.66 6.68 3.77
CA VAL A 44 -0.81 7.57 4.94
C VAL A 44 0.26 7.26 6.00
N HIS A 45 0.51 5.98 6.28
CA HIS A 45 1.55 5.57 7.22
C HIS A 45 2.96 5.99 6.77
N LEU A 46 3.31 5.87 5.48
CA LEU A 46 4.59 6.40 4.97
C LEU A 46 4.71 7.91 5.17
N LEU A 47 3.64 8.68 4.93
CA LEU A 47 3.62 10.13 5.17
C LEU A 47 3.80 10.49 6.65
N ARG A 48 3.42 9.58 7.56
CA ARG A 48 3.60 9.67 9.01
C ARG A 48 4.93 9.11 9.51
N ARG A 49 5.78 8.61 8.61
CA ARG A 49 7.06 7.95 8.93
C ARG A 49 6.86 6.66 9.75
N GLU A 50 5.80 5.91 9.42
CA GLU A 50 5.40 4.63 10.01
C GLU A 50 5.54 3.51 8.92
N PRO A 51 6.76 3.19 8.46
CA PRO A 51 6.96 2.25 7.35
C PRO A 51 6.59 0.79 7.68
N GLU A 52 6.67 0.39 8.94
CA GLU A 52 6.31 -0.95 9.41
C GLU A 52 4.80 -1.21 9.20
N GLU A 53 3.95 -0.28 9.62
CA GLU A 53 2.49 -0.32 9.42
C GLU A 53 2.13 -0.26 7.93
N SER A 54 2.87 0.54 7.16
CA SER A 54 2.72 0.57 5.70
C SER A 54 2.98 -0.80 5.07
N ALA A 55 4.05 -1.47 5.49
CA ALA A 55 4.44 -2.78 4.96
C ALA A 55 3.38 -3.85 5.26
N VAL A 56 2.78 -3.84 6.46
CA VAL A 56 1.67 -4.76 6.82
C VAL A 56 0.50 -4.61 5.85
N LEU A 57 0.02 -3.38 5.64
CA LEU A 57 -1.13 -3.10 4.78
C LEU A 57 -0.83 -3.38 3.30
N ALA A 58 0.39 -3.08 2.85
CA ALA A 58 0.80 -3.37 1.49
C ALA A 58 0.85 -4.88 1.21
N LYS A 59 1.31 -5.70 2.16
CA LYS A 59 1.30 -7.18 2.05
C LYS A 59 -0.13 -7.72 1.98
N GLU A 60 -1.04 -7.18 2.78
CA GLU A 60 -2.46 -7.55 2.71
C GLU A 60 -3.07 -7.19 1.33
N ALA A 61 -2.79 -5.98 0.84
CA ALA A 61 -3.25 -5.53 -0.47
C ALA A 61 -2.72 -6.44 -1.60
N MET A 62 -1.46 -6.90 -1.54
CA MET A 62 -0.90 -7.87 -2.50
C MET A 62 -1.68 -9.19 -2.50
N GLY A 63 -2.04 -9.71 -1.32
CA GLY A 63 -2.82 -10.94 -1.18
C GLY A 63 -4.19 -10.84 -1.88
N ILE A 64 -4.84 -9.68 -1.81
CA ILE A 64 -6.10 -9.41 -2.50
C ILE A 64 -5.87 -9.17 -4.00
N ALA A 65 -4.83 -8.44 -4.37
CA ALA A 65 -4.50 -8.10 -5.76
C ALA A 65 -4.42 -9.33 -6.67
N LYS A 66 -3.85 -10.44 -6.17
CA LYS A 66 -3.78 -11.73 -6.88
C LYS A 66 -5.15 -12.30 -7.26
N LYS A 67 -6.16 -12.08 -6.42
CA LYS A 67 -7.52 -12.59 -6.62
C LYS A 67 -8.28 -11.73 -7.62
N VAL A 68 -8.13 -10.41 -7.51
CA VAL A 68 -8.92 -9.45 -8.30
C VAL A 68 -8.32 -9.09 -9.66
N ARG A 69 -7.05 -9.47 -9.92
CA ARG A 69 -6.32 -9.27 -11.19
C ARG A 69 -6.45 -7.85 -11.75
N SER A 70 -6.31 -6.85 -10.90
CA SER A 70 -6.51 -5.45 -11.26
C SER A 70 -5.18 -4.72 -11.49
N GLU A 71 -4.93 -4.30 -12.72
CA GLU A 71 -3.69 -3.58 -13.05
C GLU A 71 -3.57 -2.25 -12.30
N ARG A 72 -4.69 -1.54 -12.12
CA ARG A 72 -4.72 -0.32 -11.31
C ARG A 72 -4.28 -0.56 -9.85
N VAL A 73 -4.65 -1.71 -9.27
CA VAL A 73 -4.22 -2.09 -7.91
C VAL A 73 -2.72 -2.40 -7.92
N ASN A 74 -2.24 -3.21 -8.87
CA ASN A 74 -0.83 -3.56 -8.99
C ASN A 74 0.06 -2.33 -9.14
N THR A 75 -0.28 -1.45 -10.09
CA THR A 75 0.43 -0.19 -10.32
C THR A 75 0.48 0.68 -9.05
N ARG A 76 -0.61 0.73 -8.27
CA ARG A 76 -0.64 1.51 -7.03
C ARG A 76 0.22 0.87 -5.94
N ILE A 77 0.18 -0.46 -5.80
CA ILE A 77 1.03 -1.20 -4.86
C ILE A 77 2.51 -0.94 -5.17
N ARG A 78 2.94 -1.13 -6.43
CA ARG A 78 4.33 -0.89 -6.84
C ARG A 78 4.80 0.51 -6.47
N LYS A 79 4.03 1.55 -6.83
CA LYS A 79 4.37 2.95 -6.49
C LYS A 79 4.51 3.20 -4.99
N THR A 80 3.66 2.58 -4.17
CA THR A 80 3.75 2.71 -2.71
C THR A 80 4.99 1.98 -2.17
N VAL A 81 5.30 0.78 -2.67
CA VAL A 81 6.53 0.05 -2.32
C VAL A 81 7.78 0.82 -2.76
N ASP A 82 7.80 1.38 -3.97
CA ASP A 82 8.90 2.22 -4.48
C ASP A 82 9.16 3.42 -3.56
N THR A 83 8.08 4.02 -3.03
CA THR A 83 8.19 5.11 -2.07
C THR A 83 8.79 4.63 -0.75
N ALA A 84 8.36 3.47 -0.25
CA ALA A 84 8.90 2.87 0.97
C ALA A 84 10.39 2.53 0.82
N VAL A 85 10.80 1.90 -0.29
CA VAL A 85 12.20 1.57 -0.58
C VAL A 85 13.06 2.82 -0.66
N ARG A 86 12.60 3.85 -1.37
CA ARG A 86 13.33 5.10 -1.54
C ARG A 86 13.62 5.81 -0.21
N ASP A 87 12.69 5.78 0.73
CA ASP A 87 12.77 6.56 1.96
C ASP A 87 13.21 5.73 3.19
N PHE A 88 13.08 4.40 3.13
CA PHE A 88 13.25 3.47 4.26
C PHE A 88 13.86 2.10 3.86
N GLY A 89 14.60 2.03 2.76
CA GLY A 89 15.07 0.76 2.16
C GLY A 89 15.96 -0.14 3.04
N ASP A 90 16.61 0.42 4.07
CA ASP A 90 17.45 -0.35 4.99
C ASP A 90 16.65 -1.03 6.13
N LEU A 91 15.34 -0.77 6.23
CA LEU A 91 14.48 -1.36 7.22
C LEU A 91 14.06 -2.78 6.81
N GLY A 92 14.20 -3.75 7.72
CA GLY A 92 13.92 -5.16 7.43
C GLY A 92 12.52 -5.42 6.87
N GLU A 93 11.52 -4.71 7.37
CA GLU A 93 10.12 -4.79 6.95
C GLU A 93 9.94 -4.37 5.49
N VAL A 94 10.73 -3.40 5.02
CA VAL A 94 10.70 -2.87 3.65
C VAL A 94 11.47 -3.80 2.69
N VAL A 95 12.55 -4.41 3.17
CA VAL A 95 13.26 -5.48 2.44
C VAL A 95 12.32 -6.67 2.20
N ASP A 96 11.71 -7.20 3.26
CA ASP A 96 10.73 -8.31 3.17
C ASP A 96 9.52 -7.93 2.30
N LEU A 97 9.05 -6.69 2.37
CA LEU A 97 7.98 -6.19 1.50
C LEU A 97 8.38 -6.26 0.01
N THR A 98 9.62 -5.92 -0.33
CA THR A 98 10.13 -5.94 -1.71
C THR A 98 10.29 -7.36 -2.22
N GLU A 99 10.82 -8.26 -1.39
CA GLU A 99 10.90 -9.69 -1.69
C GLU A 99 9.49 -10.26 -1.93
N ARG A 100 8.52 -9.88 -1.09
CA ARG A 100 7.14 -10.31 -1.25
C ARG A 100 6.50 -9.77 -2.52
N LEU A 101 6.78 -8.52 -2.89
CA LEU A 101 6.29 -7.93 -4.13
C LEU A 101 6.75 -8.74 -5.35
N ALA A 102 8.02 -9.16 -5.38
CA ALA A 102 8.58 -9.95 -6.49
C ALA A 102 7.88 -11.31 -6.64
N VAL A 103 7.47 -11.93 -5.52
CA VAL A 103 6.76 -13.22 -5.52
C VAL A 103 5.28 -13.06 -5.90
N GLU A 104 4.60 -12.08 -5.32
CA GLU A 104 3.14 -11.98 -5.42
C GLU A 104 2.68 -11.24 -6.68
N LEU A 105 3.48 -10.27 -7.12
CA LEU A 105 3.24 -9.44 -8.30
C LEU A 105 4.54 -9.37 -9.11
N PRO A 106 4.98 -10.47 -9.75
CA PRO A 106 6.13 -10.44 -10.63
C PRO A 106 5.90 -9.41 -11.73
N GLU A 107 6.95 -8.72 -12.18
CA GLU A 107 6.85 -7.94 -13.42
C GLU A 107 6.54 -8.94 -14.54
N THR A 108 5.39 -8.79 -15.18
CA THR A 108 5.10 -9.57 -16.39
C THR A 108 6.13 -9.16 -17.41
N ALA A 109 7.06 -10.06 -17.74
CA ALA A 109 7.91 -9.90 -18.90
C ALA A 109 6.99 -9.61 -20.09
N GLU A 110 7.14 -8.44 -20.70
CA GLU A 110 6.55 -8.16 -22.00
C GLU A 110 6.98 -9.29 -22.95
N ALA A 111 6.01 -10.01 -23.49
CA ALA A 111 6.20 -11.04 -24.51
C ALA A 111 6.13 -10.39 -25.90
#